data_AF-A0A7N0ZXM3-F1
#
_entry.id   AF-A0A7N0ZXM3-F1
#
_cell.length_a   1.000
_cell.length_b   1.000
_cell.length_c   1.000
_cell.angle_alpha   90.00
_cell.angle_beta   90.00
_cell.angle_gamma   90.00
#
_symmetry.space_group_name_H-M   'P 1'
#
loop_
_entity.id
_entity.type
_entity.pdbx_description
1 polymer ?
#
loop_
_entity_poly.entity_id
_entity_poly.type
_entity_poly.pdbx_seq_one_letter_code
_entity_poly.pdbx_strand_id
1 'polypeptide(L)'
;MRQGIIFKQEASTSKVVVSAPELRNRIGSAMIGLRDELYFIGGVVGPSRLNLSIRLLSEVNILSVGNERPTWRQGAPMTRCGGTVLGCTQLTL
;
A
#
# COMPACT_ATOMS: atom_id res chain seq x y z
N MET A 1 13.11 -12.93 8.69
CA MET A 1 12.37 -12.30 7.56
C MET A 1 11.61 -11.11 8.12
N ARG A 2 11.79 -9.87 7.61
CA ARG A 2 11.05 -8.68 8.08
C ARG A 2 9.86 -8.43 7.13
N GLN A 3 8.64 -8.55 7.65
CA GLN A 3 7.41 -8.16 6.96
C GLN A 3 7.16 -6.66 7.18
N GLY A 4 6.42 -6.00 6.28
CA GLY A 4 5.88 -4.67 6.57
C GLY A 4 4.86 -4.75 7.70
N ILE A 5 4.70 -3.70 8.49
CA ILE A 5 3.71 -3.61 9.58
C ILE A 5 3.04 -2.25 9.48
N ILE A 6 1.72 -2.23 9.59
CA ILE A 6 0.95 -0.98 9.68
C ILE A 6 0.62 -0.72 11.15
N PHE A 7 0.92 0.50 11.59
CA PHE A 7 0.62 0.98 12.93
C PHE A 7 -0.44 2.06 12.87
N LYS A 8 -1.41 2.01 13.79
CA LYS A 8 -2.31 3.12 14.08
C LYS A 8 -1.63 3.99 15.14
N GLN A 9 -1.42 5.26 14.84
CA GLN A 9 -0.95 6.24 15.82
C GLN A 9 -2.15 6.79 16.59
N GLU A 10 -2.10 6.70 17.92
CA GLU A 10 -3.10 7.21 18.85
C GLU A 10 -2.41 8.08 19.90
N ALA A 11 -2.42 9.40 19.69
CA ALA A 11 -1.74 10.39 20.52
C ALA A 11 -0.27 9.99 20.81
N SER A 12 0.01 9.45 22.01
CA SER A 12 1.34 9.04 22.46
C SER A 12 1.64 7.55 22.28
N THR A 13 0.69 6.76 21.78
CA THR A 13 0.83 5.31 21.62
C THR A 13 0.70 4.89 20.16
N SER A 14 1.29 3.75 19.82
CA SER A 14 1.10 3.12 18.52
C SER A 14 0.67 1.68 18.72
N LYS A 15 -0.37 1.26 17.99
CA LYS A 15 -0.87 -0.10 18.00
C LYS A 15 -0.65 -0.75 16.65
N VAL A 16 -0.12 -1.97 16.64
CA VAL A 16 -0.05 -2.79 15.43
C VAL A 16 -1.46 -3.07 14.94
N VAL A 17 -1.73 -2.72 13.68
CA VAL A 17 -3.00 -3.03 13.01
C VAL A 17 -2.89 -4.38 12.31
N VAL A 18 -1.90 -4.54 11.43
CA VAL A 18 -1.76 -5.74 10.61
C VAL A 18 -0.33 -5.88 10.07
N SER A 19 0.07 -7.12 9.80
CA SER A 19 1.21 -7.40 8.91
C SER A 19 0.85 -7.05 7.46
N ALA A 20 1.79 -6.48 6.74
CA ALA A 20 1.63 -6.00 5.36
C ALA A 20 2.73 -6.60 4.45
N PRO A 21 2.73 -7.92 4.20
CA PRO A 21 3.67 -8.53 3.27
C PRO A 21 3.56 -7.99 1.84
N GLU A 22 2.38 -7.53 1.43
CA GLU A 22 2.07 -6.95 0.11
C GLU A 22 2.84 -5.65 -0.16
N LEU A 23 3.22 -4.95 0.91
CA LEU A 23 3.98 -3.70 0.84
C LEU A 23 5.49 -3.92 0.93
N ARG A 24 5.94 -5.17 1.12
CA ARG A 24 7.36 -5.45 1.28
C ARG A 24 8.11 -5.13 -0.01
N ASN A 25 9.16 -4.32 0.11
CA ASN A 25 10.01 -3.86 -1.01
C ASN A 25 9.28 -3.02 -2.07
N ARG A 26 8.05 -2.60 -1.80
CA ARG A 26 7.28 -1.70 -2.65
C ARG A 26 7.64 -0.26 -2.27
N ILE A 27 8.19 0.50 -3.22
CA ILE A 27 8.62 1.89 -3.04
C ILE A 27 7.86 2.81 -4.02
N GLY A 28 7.67 4.08 -3.66
CA GLY A 28 6.99 5.04 -4.54
C GLY A 28 5.50 4.77 -4.78
N SER A 29 4.84 3.96 -3.93
CA SER A 29 3.39 3.80 -4.00
C SER A 29 2.66 5.00 -3.41
N ALA A 30 1.45 5.27 -3.91
CA ALA A 30 0.51 6.12 -3.20
C ALA A 30 -0.23 5.31 -2.12
N MET A 31 -0.49 5.97 -0.99
CA MET A 31 -1.38 5.47 0.06
C MET A 31 -2.49 6.48 0.28
N ILE A 32 -3.74 6.03 0.33
CA ILE A 32 -4.89 6.89 0.59
C ILE A 32 -5.89 6.17 1.50
N GLY A 33 -6.46 6.92 2.45
CA GLY A 33 -7.54 6.44 3.30
C GLY A 33 -8.90 6.91 2.78
N LEU A 34 -9.86 6.01 2.70
CA LEU A 34 -11.25 6.31 2.38
C LEU A 34 -12.17 5.46 3.24
N ARG A 35 -12.99 6.12 4.08
CA ARG A 35 -13.82 5.45 5.10
C ARG A 35 -12.94 4.53 5.98
N ASP A 36 -13.29 3.26 6.07
CA ASP A 36 -12.60 2.24 6.85
C ASP A 36 -11.59 1.43 6.02
N GLU A 37 -11.09 2.00 4.92
CA GLU A 37 -10.19 1.32 4.00
C GLU A 37 -8.94 2.15 3.70
N LEU A 38 -7.81 1.46 3.58
CA LEU A 38 -6.55 1.99 3.10
C LEU A 38 -6.23 1.39 1.74
N TYR A 39 -6.00 2.24 0.75
CA TYR A 39 -5.66 1.86 -0.61
C TYR A 39 -4.16 2.09 -0.84
N PHE A 40 -3.48 1.10 -1.39
CA PHE A 40 -2.08 1.13 -1.76
C PHE A 40 -1.94 0.93 -3.27
N ILE A 41 -1.61 2.01 -3.96
CA ILE A 41 -1.72 2.11 -5.43
C ILE A 41 -0.32 2.17 -6.04
N GLY A 42 -0.06 1.27 -6.99
CA GLY A 42 1.14 1.29 -7.82
C GLY A 42 2.44 1.21 -7.03
N GLY A 43 3.45 1.99 -7.44
CA GLY A 43 4.82 1.95 -6.97
C GLY A 43 5.70 1.01 -7.79
N VAL A 44 6.90 0.75 -7.30
CA VAL A 44 7.88 -0.14 -7.94
C VAL A 44 8.47 -1.13 -6.94
N VAL A 45 8.90 -2.29 -7.43
CA VAL A 45 9.66 -3.28 -6.66
C VAL A 45 11.07 -3.36 -7.23
N GLY A 46 12.06 -3.27 -6.34
CA GLY A 46 13.49 -3.26 -6.68
C GLY A 46 14.06 -1.85 -6.93
N PRO A 47 15.36 -1.75 -7.24
CA PRO A 47 16.32 -2.85 -7.30
C PRO A 47 16.63 -3.40 -5.90
N SER A 48 16.94 -4.69 -5.82
CA SER A 48 17.43 -5.35 -4.62
C SER A 48 18.85 -5.87 -4.85
N ARG A 49 19.56 -6.24 -3.78
CA ARG A 49 20.94 -6.78 -3.89
C ARG A 49 21.09 -7.95 -4.85
N LEU A 50 20.03 -8.74 -5.05
CA LEU A 50 20.03 -9.94 -5.90
C LEU A 50 19.28 -9.75 -7.23
N ASN A 51 18.62 -8.60 -7.42
CA ASN A 51 17.86 -8.33 -8.64
C ASN A 51 17.83 -6.83 -8.92
N LEU A 52 18.52 -6.42 -9.98
CA LEU A 52 18.60 -5.03 -10.42
C LEU A 52 17.39 -4.61 -11.26
N SER A 53 16.50 -5.53 -11.66
CA SER A 53 15.30 -5.17 -12.41
C SER A 53 14.34 -4.35 -11.55
N ILE A 54 13.86 -3.24 -12.10
CA ILE A 54 12.76 -2.47 -11.51
C ILE A 54 11.45 -2.98 -12.11
N ARG A 55 10.56 -3.50 -11.27
CA ARG A 55 9.21 -3.88 -11.69
C ARG A 55 8.24 -2.76 -11.38
N LEU A 56 7.63 -2.20 -12.42
CA LEU A 56 6.52 -1.25 -12.28
C LEU A 56 5.25 -1.98 -11.84
N LEU A 57 4.55 -1.44 -10.85
CA LEU A 57 3.33 -2.05 -10.31
C LEU A 57 2.09 -1.31 -10.80
N SER A 58 1.08 -2.05 -11.25
CA SER A 58 -0.27 -1.53 -11.52
C SER A 58 -1.27 -1.95 -10.45
N GLU A 59 -0.87 -2.84 -9.54
CA GLU A 59 -1.74 -3.45 -8.55
C GLU A 59 -2.21 -2.44 -7.50
N VAL A 60 -3.50 -2.50 -7.18
CA VAL A 60 -4.14 -1.75 -6.10
C VAL A 60 -4.46 -2.74 -4.98
N ASN A 61 -3.81 -2.61 -3.83
CA ASN A 61 -4.13 -3.39 -2.65
C ASN A 61 -5.01 -2.56 -1.73
N ILE A 62 -6.08 -3.15 -1.21
CA ILE A 62 -7.02 -2.51 -0.30
C ILE A 62 -6.98 -3.24 1.03
N LEU A 63 -6.75 -2.51 2.12
CA LEU A 63 -6.81 -3.00 3.48
C LEU A 63 -8.04 -2.44 4.16
N SER A 64 -8.99 -3.30 4.51
CA SER A 64 -10.13 -2.92 5.36
C SER A 64 -9.70 -2.91 6.82
N VAL A 65 -9.88 -1.80 7.53
CA VAL A 65 -9.49 -1.61 8.94
C VAL A 65 -10.66 -1.36 9.89
N GLY A 66 -11.90 -1.25 9.39
CA GLY A 66 -13.10 -0.97 10.21
C GLY A 66 -13.61 -2.16 11.02
N ASN A 67 -13.15 -3.37 10.71
CA ASN A 67 -13.52 -4.59 11.43
C ASN A 67 -12.44 -4.95 12.46
N GLU A 68 -12.79 -5.77 13.47
CA GLU A 68 -11.83 -6.27 14.46
C GLU A 68 -10.64 -7.01 13.84
N ARG A 69 -10.83 -7.57 12.64
CA ARG A 69 -9.80 -8.28 11.87
C ARG A 69 -9.55 -7.55 10.55
N PRO A 70 -8.41 -6.85 10.42
CA PRO A 70 -8.04 -6.23 9.17
C PRO A 70 -7.88 -7.26 8.05
N THR A 71 -8.36 -6.94 6.85
CA THR A 71 -8.35 -7.86 5.71
C THR A 71 -7.81 -7.21 4.45
N TRP A 72 -6.93 -7.93 3.76
CA TRP A 72 -6.37 -7.54 2.48
C TRP A 72 -7.24 -8.05 1.33
N ARG A 73 -7.43 -7.22 0.30
CA ARG A 73 -8.01 -7.60 -0.98
C ARG A 73 -7.34 -6.86 -2.13
N GLN A 74 -7.40 -7.45 -3.32
CA GLN A 74 -6.99 -6.80 -4.56
C GLN A 74 -8.16 -5.98 -5.14
N GLY A 75 -7.88 -4.74 -5.49
CA GLY A 75 -8.78 -3.90 -6.29
C GLY A 75 -8.52 -4.07 -7.79
N ALA A 76 -9.29 -3.36 -8.61
CA ALA A 76 -8.99 -3.26 -10.03
C ALA A 76 -7.62 -2.60 -10.24
N PRO A 77 -6.77 -3.12 -11.15
CA PRO A 77 -5.46 -2.53 -11.42
C PRO A 77 -5.59 -1.18 -12.11
N MET A 78 -4.53 -0.37 -12.05
CA MET A 78 -4.43 0.85 -12.83
C MET A 78 -4.52 0.53 -14.34
N THR A 79 -5.34 1.29 -15.06
CA THR A 79 -5.70 0.99 -16.46
C THR A 79 -4.79 1.65 -17.49
N ARG A 80 -4.13 2.76 -17.14
CA ARG A 80 -3.32 3.55 -18.08
C ARG A 80 -1.81 3.45 -17.85
N CYS A 81 -1.39 3.24 -16.62
CA CYS A 81 0.02 3.25 -16.24
C CYS A 81 0.32 2.27 -15.10
N GLY A 82 1.60 1.97 -14.93
CA GLY A 82 2.17 1.28 -13.78
C GLY A 82 3.35 2.07 -13.23
N GLY A 83 3.76 1.78 -11.99
CA GLY A 83 4.88 2.45 -11.35
C GLY A 83 4.45 3.49 -10.32
N THR A 84 5.37 4.38 -9.99
CA THR A 84 5.15 5.46 -9.02
C THR A 84 3.97 6.33 -9.42
N VAL A 85 3.09 6.61 -8.47
CA VAL A 85 1.99 7.56 -8.67
C VAL A 85 2.57 8.98 -8.59
N LEU A 86 2.69 9.64 -9.74
CA LEU A 86 3.13 11.03 -9.84
C LEU A 86 1.88 11.93 -9.86
N GLY A 87 1.71 12.75 -8.82
CA GLY A 87 0.67 13.78 -8.75
C GLY A 87 -0.18 13.76 -7.49
N CYS A 88 -0.99 14.80 -7.32
CA CYS A 88 -2.03 14.88 -6.28
C CYS A 88 -3.31 14.25 -6.84
N THR A 89 -3.88 13.27 -6.14
CA THR A 89 -5.24 12.80 -6.46
C THR A 89 -6.24 13.66 -5.69
N GLN A 90 -7.16 14.33 -6.39
CA GLN A 90 -8.29 15.01 -5.75
C GLN A 90 -9.40 13.98 -5.55
N LEU A 91 -9.61 13.54 -4.30
CA LEU A 91 -10.81 12.82 -3.95
C LEU A 91 -12.00 13.79 -4.02
N THR A 92 -12.89 13.57 -4.97
CA THR A 92 -14.23 14.16 -4.96
C THR A 92 -15.16 13.15 -4.29
N LEU A 93 -15.82 13.60 -3.20
CA LEU A 93 -16.85 12.85 -2.48
C LEU A 93 -18.21 13.05 -3.13
#